data_AF-A0A1M6DXU2-F1
#
_entry.id   AF-A0A1M6DXU2-F1
#
_cell.length_a   1.000
_cell.length_b   1.000
_cell.length_c   1.000
_cell.angle_alpha   90.00
_cell.angle_beta   90.00
_cell.angle_gamma   90.00
#
_symmetry.space_group_name_H-M   'P 1'
#
loop_
_entity.id
_entity.type
_entity.pdbx_description
1 polymer ?
#
loop_
_entity_poly.entity_id
_entity_poly.type
_entity_poly.pdbx_seq_one_letter_code
_entity_poly.pdbx_strand_id
1 'polypeptide(L)'
;MNFIKRNITILSILLVSVIGLCGCGKNSELESYKTSMKTFFTEVSDCNDAMNSIDPNADDAPAQLLTYIDKLNASFATMATLEVPSEFKAAEGLADEAADNMAKAAISYHEAYDGEFNAQAESTASQYYERAFVRVQYIVSILHGEIPEGEGVTVTTQEAGQIDPVEEGTTEQQQQQQQQQQQ
;
A
#
# COMPACT_ATOMS: atom_id res chain seq x y z
N MET A 1 -71.21 -19.17 -4.70
CA MET A 1 -71.74 -18.13 -3.81
C MET A 1 -70.57 -17.37 -3.23
N ASN A 2 -70.51 -16.07 -3.56
CA ASN A 2 -69.84 -14.98 -2.85
C ASN A 2 -68.31 -14.97 -2.76
N PHE A 3 -67.57 -13.90 -3.08
CA PHE A 3 -67.68 -12.73 -3.97
C PHE A 3 -66.42 -11.89 -3.63
N ILE A 4 -65.65 -11.50 -4.66
CA ILE A 4 -65.07 -10.15 -4.86
C ILE A 4 -64.33 -9.46 -3.68
N LYS A 5 -63.07 -9.08 -3.92
CA LYS A 5 -62.65 -7.66 -3.89
C LYS A 5 -61.43 -7.40 -4.78
N ARG A 6 -61.74 -6.68 -5.86
CA ARG A 6 -60.92 -6.05 -6.89
C ARG A 6 -60.26 -4.79 -6.31
N ASN A 7 -59.13 -4.34 -6.88
CA ASN A 7 -58.83 -2.96 -7.33
C ASN A 7 -57.30 -2.68 -7.38
N ILE A 8 -56.74 -2.38 -8.56
CA ILE A 8 -56.23 -1.03 -9.00
C ILE A 8 -54.72 -0.87 -8.63
N THR A 9 -53.72 -0.51 -9.46
CA THR A 9 -53.64 0.16 -10.78
C THR A 9 -52.15 0.46 -11.14
N ILE A 10 -51.86 0.70 -12.45
CA ILE A 10 -50.70 1.42 -13.08
C ILE A 10 -49.32 0.71 -13.08
N LEU A 11 -48.73 0.33 -14.23
CA LEU A 11 -48.24 1.09 -15.41
C LEU A 11 -46.81 1.66 -15.19
N SER A 12 -45.88 1.12 -15.98
CA SER A 12 -44.63 1.72 -16.48
C SER A 12 -43.56 2.18 -15.50
N ILE A 13 -42.34 1.65 -15.63
CA ILE A 13 -41.24 2.34 -16.32
C ILE A 13 -40.11 1.33 -16.55
N LEU A 14 -39.78 1.17 -17.83
CA LEU A 14 -38.51 0.68 -18.31
C LEU A 14 -37.41 1.61 -17.79
N LEU A 15 -36.66 1.20 -16.77
CA LEU A 15 -35.37 1.81 -16.49
C LEU A 15 -34.31 0.75 -16.83
N VAL A 16 -33.97 0.70 -18.11
CA VAL A 16 -32.66 0.17 -18.52
C VAL A 16 -31.65 1.08 -17.84
N SER A 17 -31.15 0.64 -16.69
CA SER A 17 -29.94 1.20 -16.10
C SER A 17 -28.79 0.81 -17.02
N VAL A 18 -28.58 1.60 -18.07
CA VAL A 18 -27.26 1.75 -18.68
C VAL A 18 -26.40 2.41 -17.61
N ILE A 19 -25.92 1.61 -16.66
CA ILE A 19 -24.81 2.02 -15.80
C ILE A 19 -23.60 2.03 -16.73
N GLY A 20 -23.00 3.21 -16.79
CA GLY A 20 -22.04 3.60 -17.79
C GLY A 20 -20.87 2.65 -17.94
N LEU A 21 -20.30 2.73 -19.14
CA LEU A 21 -18.93 2.35 -19.45
C LEU A 21 -17.98 2.93 -18.39
N CYS A 22 -17.62 2.13 -17.39
CA CYS A 22 -16.53 2.42 -16.47
C CYS A 22 -15.43 1.37 -16.68
N GLY A 23 -14.54 1.69 -17.62
CA GLY A 23 -13.18 1.20 -17.79
C GLY A 23 -12.80 -0.21 -17.33
N CYS A 24 -12.73 -1.15 -18.29
CA CYS A 24 -12.01 -2.43 -18.13
C CYS A 24 -10.50 -2.30 -17.79
N GLY A 25 -9.94 -1.10 -17.62
CA GLY A 25 -8.52 -0.89 -17.26
C GLY A 25 -8.24 -0.84 -15.76
N LYS A 26 -9.15 -0.26 -14.95
CA LYS A 26 -8.99 -0.20 -13.48
C LYS A 26 -8.99 -1.59 -12.84
N ASN A 27 -9.70 -2.54 -13.46
CA ASN A 27 -9.75 -3.90 -12.98
C ASN A 27 -8.46 -4.67 -13.28
N SER A 28 -7.67 -4.32 -14.31
CA SER A 28 -6.45 -5.08 -14.64
C SER A 28 -5.26 -4.69 -13.76
N GLU A 29 -5.12 -3.42 -13.41
CA GLU A 29 -4.06 -2.91 -12.52
C GLU A 29 -4.21 -3.49 -11.11
N LEU A 30 -5.42 -3.40 -10.54
CA LEU A 30 -5.74 -3.95 -9.23
C LEU A 30 -5.52 -5.47 -9.15
N GLU A 31 -5.98 -6.22 -10.16
CA GLU A 31 -5.79 -7.68 -10.18
C GLU A 31 -4.32 -8.07 -10.37
N SER A 32 -3.54 -7.28 -11.11
CA SER A 32 -2.09 -7.46 -11.24
C SER A 32 -1.39 -7.22 -9.90
N TYR A 33 -1.72 -6.13 -9.22
CA TYR A 33 -1.17 -5.82 -7.90
C TYR A 33 -1.50 -6.90 -6.87
N LYS A 34 -2.77 -7.35 -6.80
CA LYS A 34 -3.17 -8.47 -5.92
C LYS A 34 -2.40 -9.75 -6.22
N THR A 35 -2.18 -10.06 -7.49
CA THR A 35 -1.42 -11.24 -7.90
C THR A 35 0.03 -11.13 -7.44
N SER A 36 0.68 -9.98 -7.65
CA SER A 36 2.05 -9.73 -7.20
C SER A 36 2.18 -9.79 -5.68
N MET A 37 1.25 -9.16 -4.93
CA MET A 37 1.24 -9.23 -3.47
C MET A 37 1.02 -10.66 -2.96
N LYS A 38 0.15 -11.45 -3.61
CA LYS A 38 -0.01 -12.86 -3.27
C LYS A 38 1.28 -13.65 -3.48
N THR A 39 2.00 -13.39 -4.56
CA THR A 39 3.32 -13.99 -4.81
C THR A 39 4.28 -13.62 -3.69
N PHE A 40 4.40 -12.33 -3.36
CA PHE A 40 5.23 -11.85 -2.26
C PHE A 40 4.92 -12.57 -0.94
N PHE A 41 3.65 -12.66 -0.54
CA PHE A 41 3.27 -13.36 0.69
C PHE A 41 3.56 -14.85 0.67
N THR A 42 3.46 -15.49 -0.51
CA THR A 42 3.82 -16.90 -0.68
C THR A 42 5.32 -17.08 -0.48
N GLU A 43 6.15 -16.25 -1.11
CA GLU A 43 7.61 -16.30 -0.97
C GLU A 43 8.06 -16.06 0.47
N VAL A 44 7.43 -15.10 1.16
CA VAL A 44 7.68 -14.83 2.59
C VAL A 44 7.32 -16.05 3.45
N SER A 45 6.16 -16.67 3.22
CA SER A 45 5.74 -17.88 3.94
C SER A 45 6.69 -19.04 3.69
N ASP A 46 7.08 -19.27 2.44
CA ASP A 46 8.02 -20.33 2.07
C ASP A 46 9.39 -20.12 2.73
N CYS A 47 9.88 -18.89 2.77
CA CYS A 47 11.13 -18.55 3.48
C CYS A 47 10.98 -18.75 4.99
N ASN A 48 9.87 -18.34 5.60
CA ASN A 48 9.61 -18.56 7.02
C ASN A 48 9.64 -20.06 7.37
N ASP A 49 8.94 -20.89 6.59
CA ASP A 49 8.87 -22.33 6.85
C ASP A 49 10.25 -22.99 6.68
N ALA A 50 11.01 -22.55 5.67
CA ALA A 50 12.35 -23.03 5.44
C ALA A 50 13.34 -22.60 6.53
N MET A 51 13.30 -21.35 6.98
CA MET A 51 14.11 -20.85 8.10
C MET A 51 13.80 -21.60 9.40
N ASN A 52 12.53 -21.85 9.71
CA ASN A 52 12.11 -22.62 10.90
C ASN A 52 12.48 -24.11 10.82
N SER A 53 12.84 -24.60 9.64
CA SER A 53 13.26 -25.99 9.42
C SER A 53 14.77 -26.20 9.47
N ILE A 54 15.56 -25.13 9.63
CA ILE A 54 17.02 -25.22 9.76
C ILE A 54 17.36 -25.98 11.06
N ASP A 55 18.21 -27.00 10.97
CA ASP A 55 18.81 -27.63 12.16
C ASP A 55 19.86 -26.67 12.74
N PRO A 56 19.66 -26.11 13.94
CA PRO A 56 20.58 -25.15 14.51
C PRO A 56 21.95 -25.74 14.88
N ASN A 57 22.09 -27.07 14.87
CA ASN A 57 23.35 -27.76 15.15
C ASN A 57 24.11 -28.17 13.87
N ALA A 58 23.55 -27.91 12.69
CA ALA A 58 24.23 -28.19 11.43
C ALA A 58 25.38 -27.20 11.21
N ASP A 59 26.51 -27.70 10.72
CA ASP A 59 27.71 -26.89 10.45
C ASP A 59 27.44 -25.76 9.43
N ASP A 60 26.45 -25.94 8.55
CA ASP A 60 26.06 -24.98 7.52
C ASP A 60 24.79 -24.17 7.87
N ALA A 61 24.27 -24.27 9.10
CA ALA A 61 23.07 -23.56 9.53
C ALA A 61 23.13 -22.03 9.30
N PRO A 62 24.27 -21.33 9.57
CA PRO A 62 24.38 -19.91 9.25
C PRO A 62 24.27 -19.62 7.75
N ALA A 63 24.90 -20.44 6.90
CA ALA A 63 24.85 -20.26 5.46
C ALA A 63 23.44 -20.50 4.89
N GLN A 64 22.71 -21.47 5.47
CA GLN A 64 21.30 -21.71 5.13
C GLN A 64 20.44 -20.50 5.52
N LEU A 65 20.61 -19.97 6.74
CA LEU A 65 19.90 -18.79 7.21
C LEU A 65 20.12 -17.60 6.26
N LEU A 66 21.37 -17.27 5.96
CA LEU A 66 21.73 -16.16 5.07
C LEU A 66 21.11 -16.32 3.67
N THR A 67 21.07 -17.54 3.15
CA THR A 67 20.41 -17.83 1.86
C THR A 67 18.93 -17.44 1.87
N TYR A 68 18.20 -17.67 2.96
CA TYR A 68 16.79 -17.29 3.06
C TYR A 68 16.59 -15.80 3.36
N ILE A 69 17.50 -15.19 4.12
CA ILE A 69 17.53 -13.74 4.32
C ILE A 69 17.74 -13.00 2.99
N ASP A 70 18.64 -13.47 2.14
CA ASP A 70 18.86 -12.91 0.80
C ASP A 70 17.63 -13.04 -0.10
N LYS A 71 16.95 -14.18 -0.04
CA LYS A 71 15.68 -14.40 -0.76
C LYS A 71 14.60 -13.43 -0.28
N LEU A 72 14.42 -13.29 1.03
CA LEU A 72 13.49 -12.32 1.60
C LEU A 72 13.85 -10.91 1.13
N ASN A 73 15.12 -10.51 1.20
CA ASN A 73 15.56 -9.20 0.74
C ASN A 73 15.19 -8.95 -0.74
N ALA A 74 15.39 -9.94 -1.62
CA ALA A 74 15.00 -9.86 -3.02
C ALA A 74 13.47 -9.75 -3.22
N SER A 75 12.67 -10.51 -2.44
CA SER A 75 11.21 -10.42 -2.47
C SER A 75 10.71 -9.06 -2.02
N PHE A 76 11.27 -8.50 -0.95
CA PHE A 76 10.94 -7.16 -0.47
C PHE A 76 11.34 -6.07 -1.48
N ALA A 77 12.53 -6.18 -2.09
CA ALA A 77 12.94 -5.27 -3.15
C ALA A 77 11.98 -5.33 -4.35
N THR A 78 11.50 -6.53 -4.71
CA THR A 78 10.50 -6.69 -5.77
C THR A 78 9.17 -6.04 -5.39
N MET A 79 8.70 -6.23 -4.16
CA MET A 79 7.47 -5.61 -3.64
C MET A 79 7.51 -4.07 -3.74
N ALA A 80 8.64 -3.44 -3.41
CA ALA A 80 8.80 -1.99 -3.50
C ALA A 80 8.70 -1.44 -4.95
N THR A 81 8.93 -2.29 -5.96
CA THR A 81 8.82 -1.87 -7.37
C THR A 81 7.42 -2.00 -7.96
N LEU A 82 6.46 -2.53 -7.20
CA LEU A 82 5.11 -2.76 -7.70
C LEU A 82 4.38 -1.43 -7.93
N GLU A 83 3.67 -1.33 -9.05
CA GLU A 83 2.72 -0.23 -9.28
C GLU A 83 1.55 -0.37 -8.31
N VAL A 84 1.45 0.55 -7.35
CA VAL A 84 0.43 0.54 -6.32
C VAL A 84 -0.83 1.25 -6.81
N PRO A 85 -2.00 0.57 -6.82
CA PRO A 85 -3.26 1.20 -7.21
C PRO A 85 -3.56 2.44 -6.38
N SER A 86 -4.18 3.44 -7.01
CA SER A 86 -4.46 4.73 -6.37
C SER A 86 -5.24 4.63 -5.05
N GLU A 87 -6.08 3.61 -4.88
CA GLU A 87 -6.84 3.38 -3.65
C GLU A 87 -5.94 2.95 -2.47
N PHE A 88 -4.74 2.43 -2.74
CA PHE A 88 -3.79 1.93 -1.75
C PHE A 88 -2.50 2.74 -1.70
N LYS A 89 -2.49 3.99 -2.20
CA LYS A 89 -1.26 4.78 -2.33
C LYS A 89 -0.45 4.92 -1.04
N ALA A 90 -1.10 4.86 0.13
CA ALA A 90 -0.40 4.83 1.42
C ALA A 90 0.53 3.62 1.62
N ALA A 91 0.29 2.51 0.91
CA ALA A 91 1.12 1.31 0.92
C ALA A 91 2.43 1.46 0.12
N GLU A 92 2.52 2.42 -0.81
CA GLU A 92 3.71 2.65 -1.64
C GLU A 92 4.93 2.99 -0.77
N GLY A 93 4.83 4.04 0.06
CA GLY A 93 5.91 4.43 0.97
C GLY A 93 6.21 3.36 2.03
N LEU A 94 5.21 2.60 2.46
CA LEU A 94 5.42 1.48 3.39
C LEU A 94 6.20 0.34 2.73
N ALA A 95 6.00 0.07 1.44
CA ALA A 95 6.73 -0.96 0.72
C ALA A 95 8.20 -0.57 0.55
N ASP A 96 8.48 0.70 0.24
CA ASP A 96 9.84 1.25 0.19
C ASP A 96 10.54 1.16 1.55
N GLU A 97 9.87 1.58 2.63
CA GLU A 97 10.39 1.46 3.99
C GLU A 97 10.65 0.00 4.37
N ALA A 98 9.75 -0.91 4.02
CA ALA A 98 9.90 -2.33 4.29
C ALA A 98 11.14 -2.90 3.60
N ALA A 99 11.34 -2.54 2.32
CA ALA A 99 12.50 -2.98 1.53
C ALA A 99 13.82 -2.41 2.07
N ASP A 100 13.88 -1.13 2.44
CA ASP A 100 15.06 -0.52 3.05
C ASP A 100 15.42 -1.18 4.39
N ASN A 101 14.42 -1.45 5.25
CA ASN A 101 14.65 -2.17 6.50
C ASN A 101 15.14 -3.60 6.23
N MET A 102 14.55 -4.33 5.28
CA MET A 102 14.98 -5.69 4.97
C MET A 102 16.40 -5.74 4.38
N ALA A 103 16.78 -4.76 3.56
CA ALA A 103 18.14 -4.64 3.06
C ALA A 103 19.17 -4.41 4.17
N LYS A 104 18.84 -3.54 5.14
CA LYS A 104 19.67 -3.32 6.34
C LYS A 104 19.75 -4.56 7.23
N ALA A 105 18.65 -5.31 7.34
CA ALA A 105 18.63 -6.58 8.06
C ALA A 105 19.56 -7.60 7.38
N ALA A 106 19.49 -7.75 6.05
CA ALA A 106 20.34 -8.67 5.31
C ALA A 106 21.82 -8.35 5.48
N ILE A 107 22.21 -7.08 5.32
CA ILE A 107 23.60 -6.63 5.56
C ILE A 107 24.05 -6.98 6.98
N SER A 108 23.21 -6.70 7.99
CA SER A 108 23.53 -6.96 9.40
C SER A 108 23.60 -8.46 9.73
N TYR A 109 22.79 -9.29 9.08
CA TYR A 109 22.87 -10.75 9.21
C TYR A 109 24.17 -11.30 8.62
N HIS A 110 24.58 -10.81 7.44
CA HIS A 110 25.88 -11.16 6.88
C HIS A 110 27.03 -10.76 7.80
N GLU A 111 27.00 -9.54 8.34
CA GLU A 111 27.98 -9.08 9.35
C GLU A 111 27.99 -9.97 10.61
N ALA A 112 26.85 -10.55 10.97
CA ALA A 112 26.73 -11.43 12.13
C ALA A 112 27.30 -12.83 11.89
N TYR A 113 27.26 -13.33 10.65
CA TYR A 113 27.40 -14.77 10.37
C TYR A 113 28.45 -15.16 9.31
N ASP A 114 28.93 -14.25 8.46
CA ASP A 114 29.94 -14.56 7.42
C ASP A 114 31.36 -14.83 7.98
N GLY A 115 31.58 -14.63 9.28
CA GLY A 115 32.86 -14.80 9.94
C GLY A 115 32.72 -15.26 11.38
N GLU A 116 33.53 -14.70 12.29
CA GLU A 116 33.28 -14.88 13.72
C GLU A 116 31.95 -14.24 14.10
N PHE A 117 31.14 -14.99 14.84
CA PHE A 117 29.81 -14.55 15.23
C PHE A 117 29.83 -13.18 15.92
N ASN A 118 28.99 -12.25 15.46
CA ASN A 118 28.85 -10.92 16.02
C ASN A 118 27.43 -10.68 16.56
N ALA A 119 27.27 -10.84 17.87
CA ALA A 119 25.99 -10.66 18.56
C ALA A 119 25.38 -9.26 18.41
N GLN A 120 26.21 -8.21 18.28
CA GLN A 120 25.69 -6.84 18.09
C GLN A 120 25.11 -6.66 16.69
N ALA A 121 25.74 -7.26 15.67
CA ALA A 121 25.23 -7.27 14.30
C ALA A 121 23.93 -8.08 14.22
N GLU A 122 23.84 -9.23 14.89
CA GLU A 122 22.60 -10.03 14.94
C GLU A 122 21.45 -9.27 15.61
N SER A 123 21.70 -8.61 16.74
CA SER A 123 20.72 -7.76 17.43
C SER A 123 20.23 -6.62 16.53
N THR A 124 21.13 -6.03 15.74
CA THR A 124 20.81 -4.99 14.76
C THR A 124 19.98 -5.54 13.61
N ALA A 125 20.35 -6.72 13.10
CA ALA A 125 19.63 -7.42 12.04
C ALA A 125 18.20 -7.73 12.45
N SER A 126 18.00 -8.23 13.67
CA SER A 126 16.69 -8.57 14.22
C SER A 126 15.77 -7.35 14.29
N GLN A 127 16.26 -6.20 14.76
CA GLN A 127 15.48 -4.96 14.82
C GLN A 127 15.03 -4.48 13.44
N TYR A 128 15.92 -4.54 12.44
CA TYR A 128 15.56 -4.15 11.08
C TYR A 128 14.60 -5.15 10.43
N TYR A 129 14.79 -6.44 10.66
CA TYR A 129 13.88 -7.49 10.21
C TYR A 129 12.47 -7.26 10.77
N GLU A 130 12.34 -7.06 12.09
CA GLU A 130 11.06 -6.75 12.73
C GLU A 130 10.41 -5.51 12.15
N ARG A 131 11.16 -4.42 11.95
CA ARG A 131 10.65 -3.19 11.34
C ARG A 131 10.11 -3.41 9.93
N ALA A 132 10.78 -4.22 9.11
CA ALA A 132 10.33 -4.56 7.77
C ALA A 132 8.96 -5.28 7.82
N PHE A 133 8.80 -6.26 8.71
CA PHE A 133 7.55 -6.99 8.87
C PHE A 133 6.42 -6.17 9.50
N VAL A 134 6.73 -5.21 10.38
CA VAL A 134 5.74 -4.23 10.87
C VAL A 134 5.15 -3.42 9.72
N ARG A 135 5.98 -2.97 8.75
CA ARG A 135 5.46 -2.27 7.56
C ARG A 135 4.60 -3.18 6.70
N VAL A 136 4.97 -4.44 6.54
CA VAL A 136 4.14 -5.44 5.83
C VAL A 136 2.78 -5.60 6.52
N GLN A 137 2.72 -5.62 7.85
CA GLN A 137 1.45 -5.67 8.59
C GLN A 137 0.60 -4.42 8.32
N TYR A 138 1.20 -3.23 8.29
CA TYR A 138 0.48 -2.00 7.93
C TYR A 138 -0.06 -2.03 6.51
N ILE A 139 0.72 -2.55 5.55
CA ILE A 139 0.27 -2.77 4.17
C ILE A 139 -0.94 -3.71 4.17
N VAL A 140 -0.89 -4.83 4.88
CA VAL A 140 -2.02 -5.78 4.97
C VAL A 140 -3.28 -5.10 5.51
N SER A 141 -3.18 -4.28 6.58
CA SER A 141 -4.32 -3.51 7.10
C SER A 141 -4.90 -2.57 6.05
N ILE A 142 -4.05 -1.82 5.32
CA ILE A 142 -4.51 -0.93 4.24
C ILE A 142 -5.23 -1.72 3.14
N LEU A 143 -4.72 -2.89 2.76
CA LEU A 143 -5.37 -3.76 1.75
C LEU A 143 -6.72 -4.32 2.20
N HIS A 144 -6.93 -4.44 3.51
CA HIS A 144 -8.23 -4.79 4.10
C HIS A 144 -9.15 -3.58 4.34
N GLY A 145 -8.70 -2.35 4.03
CA GLY A 145 -9.46 -1.13 4.27
C GLY A 145 -9.43 -0.65 5.72
N GLU A 146 -8.45 -1.10 6.50
CA GLU A 146 -8.22 -0.70 7.88
C GLU A 146 -7.20 0.44 7.96
N ILE A 147 -7.31 1.26 9.00
CA ILE A 147 -6.29 2.28 9.32
C ILE A 147 -5.23 1.58 10.18
N PRO A 148 -3.96 1.51 9.74
CA PRO A 148 -2.90 0.92 10.56
C PRO A 148 -2.65 1.77 11.82
N GLU A 149 -2.21 1.13 12.90
CA GLU A 149 -1.82 1.78 14.15
C GLU A 149 -0.43 1.30 14.57
N GLY A 150 0.42 2.20 15.08
CA GLY A 150 1.71 1.83 15.65
C GLY A 150 2.82 2.85 15.38
N GLU A 151 4.07 2.45 15.67
CA GLU A 151 5.25 3.32 15.50
C GLU A 151 5.38 3.77 14.04
N GLY A 152 5.61 5.07 13.84
CA GLY A 152 5.80 5.68 12.52
C GLY A 152 4.50 5.94 11.75
N VAL A 153 3.33 5.55 12.26
CA VAL A 153 2.05 5.82 11.60
C VAL A 153 1.52 7.21 11.98
N THR A 154 1.29 8.06 10.98
CA THR A 154 0.57 9.33 11.15
C THR A 154 -0.62 9.38 10.20
N VAL A 155 -1.82 9.54 10.74
CA VAL A 155 -3.03 9.68 9.94
C VAL A 155 -3.21 11.15 9.61
N THR A 156 -3.09 11.49 8.33
CA THR A 156 -3.40 12.83 7.83
C THR A 156 -4.73 12.78 7.07
N THR A 157 -5.71 13.57 7.51
CA THR A 157 -6.93 13.78 6.76
C THR A 157 -6.67 14.86 5.71
N GLN A 158 -6.68 14.49 4.43
CA GLN A 158 -6.80 15.51 3.38
C GLN A 158 -8.25 16.02 3.40
N GLU A 159 -8.44 17.27 3.85
CA GLU A 159 -9.72 17.93 3.69
C GLU A 159 -10.02 18.09 2.20
N ALA A 160 -11.10 17.44 1.74
CA ALA A 160 -11.60 17.65 0.40
C ALA A 160 -12.23 19.04 0.31
N GLY A 161 -11.50 19.98 -0.31
CA GLY A 161 -12.05 21.24 -0.79
C GLY A 161 -11.76 22.45 0.09
N GLN A 162 -10.51 22.92 0.08
CA GLN A 162 -10.30 24.36 0.07
C GLN A 162 -10.35 24.80 -1.40
N ILE A 163 -11.56 25.00 -1.90
CA ILE A 163 -11.75 25.84 -3.08
C ILE A 163 -11.35 27.22 -2.59
N ASP A 164 -10.16 27.70 -2.95
CA ASP A 164 -9.86 29.13 -2.83
C ASP A 164 -11.04 29.85 -3.50
N PRO A 165 -11.71 30.80 -2.83
CA PRO A 165 -12.69 31.62 -3.50
C PRO A 165 -11.98 32.16 -4.73
N VAL A 166 -12.54 31.90 -5.91
CA VAL A 166 -12.17 32.68 -7.08
C VAL A 166 -12.40 34.11 -6.65
N GLU A 167 -11.33 34.85 -6.37
CA GLU A 167 -11.40 36.30 -6.35
C GLU A 167 -11.88 36.67 -7.75
N GLU A 168 -13.19 36.86 -7.90
CA GLU A 168 -13.74 37.73 -8.92
C GLU A 168 -13.16 39.11 -8.62
N GLY A 169 -11.94 39.32 -9.13
CA GLY A 169 -11.28 40.61 -9.24
C GLY A 169 -12.14 41.49 -10.13
N THR A 170 -13.08 42.15 -9.48
CA THR A 170 -13.85 43.32 -9.88
C THR A 170 -13.17 44.11 -10.99
N THR A 171 -13.77 44.05 -12.18
CA THR A 171 -13.45 44.85 -13.38
C THR A 171 -13.74 46.36 -13.21
N GLU A 172 -13.82 46.88 -11.99
CA GLU A 172 -14.25 48.25 -11.71
C GLU A 172 -13.07 49.24 -11.58
N GLN A 173 -11.84 48.77 -11.42
CA GLN A 173 -10.67 49.66 -11.31
C GLN A 173 -10.02 50.07 -12.64
N GLN A 174 -10.40 49.48 -13.78
CA GLN A 174 -9.86 49.90 -15.09
C GLN A 174 -10.71 50.96 -15.82
N GLN A 175 -11.96 51.23 -15.40
CA GLN A 175 -12.77 52.29 -16.02
C GLN A 175 -12.55 53.68 -15.39
N GLN A 176 -12.09 53.77 -14.13
CA GLN A 176 -11.82 55.07 -13.49
C GLN A 176 -10.45 55.67 -13.88
N GLN A 177 -9.47 54.88 -14.33
CA GLN A 177 -8.19 55.41 -14.81
C GLN A 177 -8.22 55.94 -16.26
N GLN A 178 -9.20 55.55 -17.08
CA GLN A 178 -9.34 56.10 -18.45
C GLN A 178 -10.09 57.43 -18.53
N GLN A 179 -10.90 57.80 -17.52
CA GLN A 179 -11.61 59.09 -17.50
C GLN A 179 -10.78 60.25 -16.92
N GLN A 180 -9.67 59.98 -16.21
CA GLN A 180 -8.78 61.03 -15.70
C GLN A 180 -7.65 61.44 -16.66
N GLN A 181 -7.54 60.80 -17.83
CA GLN A 181 -6.55 61.17 -18.86
C GLN A 181 -7.14 61.97 -20.03
N GLN A 182 -8.40 62.42 -19.94
CA GLN A 182 -9.06 63.24 -20.96
C GLN A 182 -9.62 64.58 -20.43
N GLN A 183 -9.08 65.10 -19.32
CA GLN A 183 -9.31 66.48 -18.88
C GLN A 183 -7.99 67.20 -18.62
#